data_AF-A0A1Y3N6C4-F1
#
_entry.id   AF-A0A1Y3N6C4-F1
#
_cell.length_a   1.000
_cell.length_b   1.000
_cell.length_c   1.000
_cell.angle_alpha   90.00
_cell.angle_beta   90.00
_cell.angle_gamma   90.00
#
_symmetry.space_group_name_H-M   'P 1'
#
loop_
_entity.id
_entity.type
_entity.pdbx_description
1 polymer ?
#
loop_
_entity_poly.entity_id
_entity_poly.type
_entity_poly.pdbx_seq_one_letter_code
_entity_poly.pdbx_strand_id
1 'polypeptide(L)'
;SWITWYCSLPGHEFFIEVPEEFIEDEFNLYGLRAIVPMYEEALDMILDLDDENPPPSSELPKIERSAELLYGLIHQRFILTKLGLSLMKLKHKEARFGVCPRVYCYYSPVLPCGMTDIPGKVNVKLYCPRCGDLYTP
;
A
#
# COMPACT_ATOMS: atom_id res chain seq x y z
N SER A 1 -0.65 -1.43 15.67
CA SER A 1 0.65 -1.75 15.08
C SER A 1 1.12 -0.64 14.17
N TRP A 2 2.36 -0.71 13.67
CA TRP A 2 2.91 0.14 12.61
C TRP A 2 1.96 0.21 11.42
N ILE A 3 1.37 -0.92 11.01
CA ILE A 3 0.42 -1.02 9.88
C ILE A 3 -0.80 -0.11 10.09
N THR A 4 -1.47 -0.22 11.24
CA THR A 4 -2.64 0.62 11.56
C THR A 4 -2.26 2.10 11.61
N TRP A 5 -1.11 2.44 12.21
CA TRP A 5 -0.61 3.81 12.23
C TRP A 5 -0.38 4.33 10.80
N TYR A 6 0.37 3.59 9.98
CA TYR A 6 0.72 3.96 8.61
C TYR A 6 -0.52 4.17 7.74
N CYS A 7 -1.50 3.26 7.80
CA CYS A 7 -2.75 3.39 7.06
C CYS A 7 -3.67 4.52 7.57
N SER A 8 -3.43 5.06 8.77
CA SER A 8 -4.21 6.18 9.32
C SER A 8 -3.66 7.56 8.95
N LEU A 9 -2.47 7.64 8.35
CA LEU A 9 -1.83 8.90 7.98
C LEU A 9 -2.61 9.64 6.87
N PRO A 10 -2.62 10.99 6.89
CA PRO A 10 -3.18 11.78 5.79
C PRO A 10 -2.50 11.44 4.45
N GLY A 11 -3.27 11.19 3.40
CA GLY A 11 -2.78 10.76 2.09
C GLY A 11 -2.68 9.24 1.92
N HIS A 12 -2.88 8.45 2.99
CA HIS A 12 -2.83 6.99 2.95
C HIS A 12 -4.23 6.35 2.91
N GLU A 13 -5.25 7.14 2.60
CA GLU A 13 -6.65 6.71 2.61
C GLU A 13 -6.93 5.62 1.58
N PHE A 14 -6.05 5.37 0.61
CA PHE A 14 -6.22 4.30 -0.38
C PHE A 14 -5.70 2.93 0.08
N PHE A 15 -4.89 2.89 1.13
CA PHE A 15 -4.41 1.63 1.68
C PHE A 15 -5.53 0.86 2.39
N ILE A 16 -5.28 -0.44 2.52
CA ILE A 16 -5.99 -1.33 3.44
C ILE A 16 -4.93 -1.95 4.34
N GLU A 17 -5.30 -2.27 5.57
CA GLU A 17 -4.39 -2.94 6.51
C GLU A 17 -4.14 -4.37 6.02
N VAL A 18 -2.88 -4.70 5.72
CA VAL A 18 -2.47 -6.05 5.34
C VAL A 18 -2.35 -6.88 6.63
N PRO A 19 -2.98 -8.05 6.72
CA PRO A 19 -2.83 -8.92 7.89
C PRO A 19 -1.38 -9.35 8.08
N GLU A 20 -0.90 -9.34 9.31
CA GLU A 20 0.48 -9.74 9.65
C GLU A 20 0.77 -11.18 9.20
N GLU A 21 -0.21 -12.10 9.26
CA GLU A 21 -0.04 -13.49 8.82
C GLU A 21 0.26 -13.61 7.32
N PHE A 22 -0.17 -12.63 6.51
CA PHE A 22 0.20 -12.58 5.09
C PHE A 22 1.66 -12.14 4.89
N ILE A 23 2.14 -11.24 5.77
CA ILE A 23 3.48 -10.67 5.74
C ILE A 23 4.50 -11.68 6.28
N GLU A 24 4.16 -12.41 7.34
CA GLU A 24 5.03 -13.42 7.96
C GLU A 24 5.32 -14.62 7.04
N ASP A 25 4.47 -14.89 6.04
CA ASP A 25 4.72 -15.92 5.04
C ASP A 25 5.69 -15.41 3.96
N GLU A 26 6.97 -15.80 4.10
CA GLU A 26 8.07 -15.44 3.21
C GLU A 26 7.77 -15.69 1.72
N PHE A 27 6.92 -16.67 1.39
CA PHE A 27 6.54 -16.94 0.00
C PHE A 27 5.84 -15.73 -0.63
N ASN A 28 5.00 -15.02 0.13
CA ASN A 28 4.32 -13.81 -0.33
C ASN A 28 5.30 -12.65 -0.55
N LEU A 29 6.46 -12.68 0.09
CA LEU A 29 7.49 -11.64 0.03
C LEU A 29 8.62 -11.94 -0.97
N TYR A 30 8.54 -13.07 -1.69
CA TYR A 30 9.60 -13.51 -2.59
C TYR A 30 10.09 -12.40 -3.55
N GLY A 31 11.40 -12.23 -3.63
CA GLY A 31 12.08 -11.27 -4.50
C GLY A 31 12.13 -9.82 -3.99
N LEU A 32 11.39 -9.45 -2.94
CA LEU A 32 11.36 -8.06 -2.44
C LEU A 32 12.69 -7.63 -1.79
N ARG A 33 13.40 -8.57 -1.16
CA ARG A 33 14.73 -8.34 -0.56
C ARG A 33 15.77 -7.78 -1.54
N ALA A 34 15.66 -8.12 -2.83
CA ALA A 34 16.59 -7.61 -3.85
C ALA A 34 16.26 -6.17 -4.30
N ILE A 35 15.07 -5.68 -3.98
CA ILE A 35 14.54 -4.39 -4.43
C ILE A 35 14.61 -3.36 -3.29
N VAL A 36 14.39 -3.80 -2.05
CA VAL A 36 14.27 -2.92 -0.88
C VAL A 36 15.59 -2.87 -0.10
N PRO A 37 16.21 -1.69 0.09
CA PRO A 37 17.33 -1.51 1.01
C PRO A 37 16.93 -1.79 2.45
N MET A 38 17.87 -2.23 3.31
CA MET A 38 17.58 -2.46 4.75
C MET A 38 16.33 -3.32 4.98
N TYR A 39 16.18 -4.37 4.16
CA TYR A 39 14.95 -5.16 4.09
C TYR A 39 14.55 -5.76 5.43
N GLU A 40 15.50 -6.29 6.20
CA GLU A 40 15.20 -6.93 7.48
C GLU A 40 14.73 -5.89 8.50
N GLU A 41 15.47 -4.78 8.62
CA GLU A 41 15.12 -3.69 9.54
C GLU A 41 13.79 -3.04 9.18
N ALA A 42 13.47 -2.95 7.88
CA ALA A 42 12.20 -2.47 7.38
C ALA A 42 11.05 -3.46 7.69
N LEU A 43 11.28 -4.76 7.55
CA LEU A 43 10.30 -5.80 7.85
C LEU A 43 10.01 -5.86 9.35
N ASP A 44 11.06 -5.83 10.18
CA ASP A 44 10.96 -5.80 11.64
C ASP A 44 10.17 -4.57 12.11
N MET A 45 10.41 -3.40 11.50
CA MET A 45 9.64 -2.19 11.78
C MET A 45 8.14 -2.34 11.40
N ILE A 46 7.82 -2.95 10.26
CA ILE A 46 6.43 -3.15 9.83
C ILE A 46 5.68 -4.08 10.78
N LEU A 47 6.36 -5.12 11.28
CA LEU A 47 5.82 -6.14 12.16
C LEU A 47 5.91 -5.78 13.66
N ASP A 48 6.35 -4.56 13.99
CA ASP A 48 6.60 -4.11 15.37
C ASP A 48 7.46 -5.10 16.19
N LEU A 49 8.47 -5.71 15.57
CA LEU A 49 9.37 -6.64 16.24
C LEU A 49 10.39 -5.87 17.10
N ASP A 50 10.57 -6.33 18.34
CA ASP A 50 11.54 -5.75 19.27
C ASP A 50 12.98 -6.12 18.85
N ASP A 51 13.83 -5.11 18.71
CA ASP A 51 15.26 -5.28 18.43
C ASP A 51 16.08 -5.15 19.72
N GLU A 52 16.80 -6.20 20.09
CA GLU A 52 17.73 -6.17 21.24
C GLU A 52 18.90 -5.20 21.01
N ASN A 53 19.26 -4.91 19.75
CA ASN A 53 20.34 -4.02 19.35
C ASN A 53 19.85 -2.99 18.32
N PRO A 54 19.07 -1.99 18.74
CA PRO A 54 18.41 -1.07 17.83
C PRO A 54 19.42 -0.34 16.92
N PRO A 55 19.06 -0.10 15.65
CA PRO A 55 19.93 0.57 14.71
C PRO A 55 20.28 2.00 15.19
N PRO A 56 21.43 2.55 14.77
CA PRO A 56 21.80 3.92 15.11
C PRO A 56 20.71 4.89 14.69
N SER A 57 20.44 5.90 15.51
CA SER A 57 19.40 6.90 15.22
C SER A 57 19.58 7.64 13.88
N SER A 58 20.81 7.69 13.37
CA SER A 58 21.14 8.25 12.05
C SER A 58 20.61 7.43 10.87
N GLU A 59 20.37 6.13 11.06
CA GLU A 59 19.85 5.22 10.02
C GLU A 59 18.32 5.14 10.03
N LEU A 60 17.65 5.52 11.12
CA LEU A 60 16.19 5.47 11.26
C LEU A 60 15.43 6.08 10.06
N PRO A 61 15.79 7.27 9.53
CA PRO A 61 15.07 7.83 8.38
C PRO A 61 15.21 7.01 7.09
N LYS A 62 16.27 6.20 6.96
CA LYS A 62 16.44 5.30 5.81
C LYS A 62 15.63 4.03 5.99
N ILE A 63 15.54 3.52 7.22
CA ILE A 63 14.71 2.36 7.56
C ILE A 63 13.23 2.70 7.36
N GLU A 64 12.78 3.86 7.86
CA GLU A 64 11.40 4.34 7.66
C GLU A 64 11.03 4.35 6.17
N ARG A 65 11.85 4.98 5.31
CA ARG A 65 11.61 4.99 3.86
C ARG A 65 11.60 3.58 3.23
N SER A 66 12.41 2.68 3.76
CA SER A 66 12.47 1.30 3.28
C SER A 66 11.23 0.52 3.71
N ALA A 67 10.72 0.76 4.93
CA ALA A 67 9.47 0.21 5.43
C ALA A 67 8.26 0.72 4.61
N GLU A 68 8.20 2.01 4.30
CA GLU A 68 7.15 2.57 3.43
C GLU A 68 7.15 1.92 2.04
N LEU A 69 8.32 1.79 1.42
CA LEU A 69 8.49 1.14 0.13
C LEU A 69 8.09 -0.34 0.20
N LEU A 70 8.59 -1.06 1.20
CA LEU A 70 8.31 -2.48 1.40
C LEU A 70 6.81 -2.71 1.59
N TYR A 71 6.17 -1.96 2.48
CA TYR A 71 4.74 -2.08 2.74
C TYR A 71 3.91 -1.79 1.48
N GLY A 72 4.30 -0.80 0.66
CA GLY A 72 3.67 -0.56 -0.64
C GLY A 72 3.79 -1.75 -1.60
N LEU A 73 4.96 -2.39 -1.68
CA LEU A 73 5.21 -3.57 -2.51
C LEU A 73 4.51 -4.84 -2.00
N ILE A 74 4.31 -4.95 -0.69
CA ILE A 74 3.49 -6.00 -0.06
C ILE A 74 2.02 -5.74 -0.37
N HIS A 75 1.56 -4.51 -0.18
CA HIS A 75 0.17 -4.12 -0.37
C HIS A 75 -0.31 -4.40 -1.80
N GLN A 76 0.49 -4.06 -2.83
CA GLN A 76 0.14 -4.36 -4.23
C GLN A 76 -0.06 -5.86 -4.50
N ARG A 77 0.64 -6.75 -3.77
CA ARG A 77 0.46 -8.20 -3.88
C ARG A 77 -0.78 -8.63 -3.10
N PHE A 78 -0.95 -8.12 -1.89
CA PHE A 78 -2.06 -8.47 -1.01
C PHE A 78 -3.41 -8.13 -1.62
N ILE A 79 -3.57 -6.96 -2.26
CA ILE A 79 -4.84 -6.53 -2.85
C ILE A 79 -5.32 -7.41 -4.02
N LEU A 80 -4.47 -8.31 -4.53
CA LEU A 80 -4.82 -9.31 -5.55
C LEU A 80 -5.28 -10.65 -4.96
N THR A 81 -5.15 -10.85 -3.65
CA THR A 81 -5.67 -12.03 -2.95
C THR A 81 -7.21 -11.95 -2.82
N LYS A 82 -7.87 -13.07 -2.52
CA LYS A 82 -9.32 -13.10 -2.30
C LYS A 82 -9.77 -12.16 -1.15
N LEU A 83 -8.99 -12.11 -0.07
CA LEU A 83 -9.28 -11.26 1.08
C LEU A 83 -9.02 -9.78 0.73
N GLY A 84 -7.85 -9.47 0.16
CA GLY A 84 -7.50 -8.12 -0.26
C GLY A 84 -8.51 -7.53 -1.24
N LEU A 85 -8.93 -8.28 -2.27
CA LEU A 85 -9.97 -7.86 -3.21
C LEU A 85 -11.31 -7.59 -2.52
N SER A 86 -11.68 -8.40 -1.52
CA SER A 86 -12.93 -8.23 -0.77
C SER A 86 -12.92 -6.95 0.07
N LEU A 87 -11.78 -6.64 0.70
CA LEU A 87 -11.59 -5.42 1.49
C LEU A 87 -11.56 -4.16 0.60
N MET A 88 -10.82 -4.20 -0.51
CA MET A 88 -10.82 -3.12 -1.51
C MET A 88 -12.22 -2.86 -2.07
N LYS A 89 -13.00 -3.92 -2.33
CA LYS A 89 -14.39 -3.82 -2.79
C LYS A 89 -15.31 -3.16 -1.76
N LEU A 90 -15.14 -3.44 -0.47
CA LEU A 90 -15.92 -2.78 0.58
C LEU A 90 -15.65 -1.27 0.57
N LYS A 91 -14.38 -0.89 0.53
CA LYS A 91 -13.93 0.50 0.49
C LYS A 91 -14.39 1.24 -0.78
N HIS A 92 -14.41 0.55 -1.92
CA HIS A 92 -14.97 1.05 -3.19
C HIS A 92 -16.47 1.34 -3.10
N LYS A 93 -17.26 0.43 -2.51
CA LYS A 93 -18.71 0.62 -2.34
C LYS A 93 -19.04 1.84 -1.48
N GLU A 94 -18.19 2.16 -0.53
CA GLU A 94 -18.30 3.34 0.34
C GLU A 94 -17.74 4.62 -0.30
N ALA A 95 -17.29 4.57 -1.57
CA ALA A 95 -16.65 5.69 -2.26
C ALA A 95 -15.44 6.30 -1.52
N ARG A 96 -14.74 5.50 -0.71
CA ARG A 96 -13.59 5.95 0.11
C ARG A 96 -12.34 6.27 -0.70
N PHE A 97 -12.25 5.77 -1.93
CA PHE A 97 -11.21 6.15 -2.89
C PHE A 97 -11.56 7.42 -3.68
N GLY A 98 -12.72 8.02 -3.41
CA GLY A 98 -13.27 9.14 -4.16
C GLY A 98 -14.28 8.72 -5.23
N VAL A 99 -14.58 9.66 -6.11
CA VAL A 99 -15.61 9.54 -7.16
C VAL A 99 -15.11 10.13 -8.47
N CYS A 100 -15.67 9.67 -9.59
CA CYS A 100 -15.27 10.12 -10.91
C CYS A 100 -15.57 11.63 -11.10
N PRO A 101 -14.62 12.43 -11.61
CA PRO A 101 -14.82 13.87 -11.83
C PRO A 101 -15.74 14.19 -13.01
N ARG A 102 -16.02 13.22 -13.92
CA ARG A 102 -16.92 13.45 -15.05
C ARG A 102 -18.37 13.54 -14.57
N VAL A 103 -19.05 14.64 -14.89
CA VAL A 103 -20.46 14.87 -14.55
C VAL A 103 -21.37 13.72 -14.99
N TYR A 104 -21.19 13.22 -16.22
CA TYR A 104 -21.97 12.09 -16.75
C TYR A 104 -21.63 10.72 -16.14
N CYS A 105 -20.65 10.67 -15.24
CA CYS A 105 -20.41 9.48 -14.42
C CYS A 105 -21.25 9.46 -13.14
N TYR A 106 -22.03 10.50 -12.85
CA TYR A 106 -22.93 10.58 -11.70
C TYR A 106 -22.25 10.17 -10.38
N TYR A 107 -21.05 10.72 -10.14
CA TYR A 107 -20.23 10.43 -8.96
C TYR A 107 -19.94 8.93 -8.76
N SER A 108 -19.76 8.17 -9.84
CA SER A 108 -19.39 6.75 -9.77
C SER A 108 -18.13 6.56 -8.91
N PRO A 109 -18.14 5.65 -7.92
CA PRO A 109 -16.95 5.34 -7.12
C PRO A 109 -15.80 4.83 -7.99
N VAL A 110 -14.58 5.27 -7.68
CA VAL A 110 -13.34 4.95 -8.43
C VAL A 110 -12.43 4.03 -7.64
N LEU A 111 -11.43 3.44 -8.29
CA LEU A 111 -10.43 2.56 -7.68
C LEU A 111 -9.02 3.13 -7.86
N PRO A 112 -8.12 3.00 -6.87
CA PRO A 112 -6.71 3.33 -7.06
C PRO A 112 -6.08 2.37 -8.08
N CYS A 113 -5.20 2.89 -8.92
CA CYS A 113 -4.53 2.15 -9.97
C CYS A 113 -3.12 2.72 -10.23
N GLY A 114 -2.14 1.84 -10.41
CA GLY A 114 -0.81 2.19 -10.87
C GLY A 114 -0.73 2.20 -12.40
N MET A 115 -0.02 3.18 -12.97
CA MET A 115 0.30 3.19 -14.41
C MET A 115 1.52 2.34 -14.77
N THR A 116 2.26 1.91 -13.74
CA THR A 116 3.53 1.19 -13.83
C THR A 116 3.75 0.48 -12.49
N ASP A 117 4.32 -0.71 -12.54
CA ASP A 117 4.71 -1.49 -11.35
C ASP A 117 6.11 -1.10 -10.82
N ILE A 118 6.74 -0.11 -11.45
CA ILE A 118 8.05 0.44 -11.05
C ILE A 118 7.84 1.60 -10.06
N PRO A 119 8.31 1.48 -8.80
CA PRO A 119 8.22 2.54 -7.81
C PRO A 119 8.87 3.86 -8.26
N GLY A 120 8.34 4.99 -7.78
CA GLY A 120 8.90 6.32 -8.02
C GLY A 120 8.73 6.89 -9.43
N LYS A 121 8.15 6.13 -10.39
CA LYS A 121 7.92 6.64 -11.75
C LYS A 121 6.68 7.51 -11.88
N VAL A 122 5.54 7.03 -11.38
CA VAL A 122 4.24 7.72 -11.50
C VAL A 122 3.46 7.50 -10.22
N ASN A 123 2.87 8.58 -9.68
CA ASN A 123 1.97 8.49 -8.53
C ASN A 123 0.66 7.77 -8.89
N VAL A 124 -0.03 7.28 -7.86
CA VAL A 124 -1.33 6.62 -8.00
C VAL A 124 -2.33 7.43 -8.84
N LYS A 125 -3.10 6.72 -9.66
CA LYS A 125 -4.24 7.25 -10.43
C LYS A 125 -5.54 6.64 -9.94
N LEU A 126 -6.66 7.24 -10.32
CA LEU A 126 -8.01 6.76 -10.01
C LEU A 126 -8.70 6.28 -11.29
N TYR A 127 -8.99 4.98 -11.35
CA TYR A 127 -9.74 4.35 -12.43
C TYR A 127 -11.25 4.45 -12.18
N CYS A 128 -11.98 4.97 -13.15
CA CYS A 128 -13.44 4.96 -13.12
C CYS A 128 -14.01 3.78 -13.92
N PRO A 129 -14.71 2.82 -13.28
CA PRO A 129 -15.30 1.69 -13.97
C PRO A 129 -16.48 2.06 -14.89
N ARG A 130 -17.03 3.27 -14.77
CA ARG A 130 -18.16 3.73 -15.59
C ARG A 130 -17.73 4.30 -16.94
N CYS A 131 -16.70 5.14 -16.98
CA CYS A 131 -16.18 5.71 -18.24
C CYS A 131 -14.94 5.00 -18.78
N GLY A 132 -14.31 4.11 -18.00
CA GLY A 132 -13.14 3.33 -18.42
C GLY A 132 -11.86 4.16 -18.54
N ASP A 133 -11.74 5.25 -17.77
CA ASP A 133 -10.67 6.24 -17.90
C ASP A 133 -9.99 6.51 -16.56
N LEU A 134 -8.79 7.08 -16.60
CA LEU A 134 -7.91 7.31 -15.44
C LEU A 134 -7.79 8.79 -15.12
N TYR A 135 -7.82 9.11 -13.82
CA TYR A 135 -7.76 10.47 -13.30
C TYR A 135 -6.63 10.63 -12.29
N THR A 136 -6.10 11.84 -12.18
CA THR A 136 -5.27 12.21 -11.03
C THR A 136 -6.21 12.43 -9.83
N PRO A 137 -5.88 11.88 -8.64
CA PRO A 137 -6.64 12.12 -7.41
C PRO A 137 -6.87 13.61 -7.12
#